data_AF-M5CAJ1-F1
#
_entry.id   AF-M5CAJ1-F1
#
_cell.length_a   1.000
_cell.length_b   1.000
_cell.length_c   1.000
_cell.angle_alpha   90.00
_cell.angle_beta   90.00
_cell.angle_gamma   90.00
#
_symmetry.space_group_name_H-M   'P 1'
#
loop_
_entity.id
_entity.type
_entity.pdbx_description
1 polymer ?
#
loop_
_entity_poly.entity_id
_entity_poly.type
_entity_poly.pdbx_seq_one_letter_code
_entity_poly.pdbx_strand_id
1 'polypeptide(L)'
;MRDVSATPAEWQKILWKKQALPDNHLPPSFLNSLQRNTATSDDSIWALSAGLFILHAVLADYTPERVGVVRERGGGGESQGGEKSLTSVLSMNAAVSASVVLASRLQTDMAVFSLMLYAVQSFALLPVLRQRLQRYPLPSLLLTCFVTGLSLAALPFPHLARPLATLLALVTFGSPGALVWSQSRIRGPWDPAVPQLNSKTD
;
A
#
# COMPACT_ATOMS: atom_id res chain seq x y z
N MET A 1 47.00 -17.63 65.26
CA MET A 1 47.54 -17.89 63.90
C MET A 1 46.58 -18.82 63.16
N ARG A 2 45.86 -18.31 62.16
CA ARG A 2 45.23 -19.08 61.08
C ARG A 2 45.46 -18.29 59.81
N ASP A 3 46.15 -18.88 58.86
CA ASP A 3 46.53 -18.25 57.60
C ASP A 3 45.30 -18.06 56.72
N VAL A 4 44.95 -16.81 56.44
CA VAL A 4 43.95 -16.44 55.44
C VAL A 4 44.70 -16.06 54.17
N SER A 5 45.26 -17.06 53.48
CA SER A 5 45.68 -16.92 52.08
C SER A 5 44.61 -17.53 51.18
N ALA A 6 43.41 -16.94 51.16
CA ALA A 6 42.45 -17.21 50.12
C ALA A 6 42.97 -16.53 48.85
N THR A 7 43.64 -17.29 47.98
CA THR A 7 43.99 -16.81 46.65
C THR A 7 42.71 -16.40 45.91
N PRO A 8 42.68 -15.24 45.24
CA PRO A 8 41.50 -14.84 44.48
C PRO A 8 41.26 -15.89 43.39
N ALA A 9 40.07 -16.49 43.40
CA ALA A 9 39.70 -17.52 42.43
C ALA A 9 39.93 -16.99 41.02
N GLU A 10 40.77 -17.68 40.25
CA GLU A 10 41.06 -17.34 38.85
C GLU A 10 39.75 -17.30 38.07
N TRP A 11 39.51 -16.20 37.35
CA TRP A 11 38.29 -16.05 36.57
C TRP A 11 38.21 -17.18 35.54
N GLN A 12 37.14 -17.97 35.60
CA GLN A 12 36.89 -19.06 34.65
C GLN A 12 35.52 -18.88 34.03
N LYS A 13 35.45 -19.04 32.69
CA LYS A 13 34.20 -19.03 31.95
C LYS A 13 33.34 -20.22 32.39
N ILE A 14 32.29 -19.93 33.15
CA ILE A 14 31.34 -20.92 33.71
C ILE A 14 30.69 -21.79 32.61
N LEU A 15 30.52 -21.23 31.41
CA LEU A 15 29.91 -21.88 30.25
C LEU A 15 30.61 -23.19 29.79
N TRP A 16 31.89 -23.39 30.15
CA TRP A 16 32.68 -24.53 29.67
C TRP A 16 32.81 -25.65 30.72
N LYS A 17 32.25 -25.45 31.92
CA LYS A 17 32.22 -26.49 32.95
C LYS A 17 31.01 -27.38 32.70
N LYS A 18 31.17 -28.70 32.82
CA LYS A 18 30.04 -29.65 32.78
C LYS A 18 29.08 -29.31 33.91
N GLN A 19 27.90 -28.80 33.56
CA GLN A 19 26.84 -28.54 34.52
C GLN A 19 26.14 -29.87 34.86
N ALA A 20 25.63 -30.00 36.09
CA ALA A 20 24.92 -31.20 36.54
C ALA A 20 23.54 -31.36 35.88
N LEU A 21 23.07 -30.32 35.21
CA LEU A 21 21.83 -30.29 34.44
C LEU A 21 22.20 -30.33 32.94
N PRO A 22 21.56 -31.20 32.13
CA PRO A 22 21.45 -31.05 30.68
C PRO A 22 21.31 -29.60 30.21
N ASP A 23 22.00 -29.29 29.11
CA ASP A 23 22.12 -27.95 28.52
C ASP A 23 20.78 -27.27 28.16
N ASN A 24 19.66 -28.01 28.21
CA ASN A 24 18.33 -27.53 27.89
C ASN A 24 17.31 -27.67 29.04
N HIS A 25 17.78 -27.69 30.30
CA HIS A 25 16.86 -27.65 31.43
C HIS A 25 16.27 -26.26 31.64
N LEU A 26 15.01 -26.13 31.25
CA LEU A 26 14.17 -25.01 31.64
C LEU A 26 13.25 -25.47 32.79
N PRO A 27 13.16 -24.71 33.89
CA PRO A 27 12.16 -25.01 34.92
C PRO A 27 10.75 -24.88 34.32
N PRO A 28 9.77 -25.69 34.74
CA PRO A 28 8.41 -25.65 34.20
C PRO A 28 7.71 -24.29 34.43
N SER A 29 8.19 -23.50 35.41
CA SER A 29 7.76 -22.11 35.65
C SER A 29 8.34 -21.10 34.67
N PHE A 30 9.33 -21.46 33.85
CA PHE A 30 9.96 -20.58 32.86
C PHE A 30 8.92 -20.04 31.86
N LEU A 31 8.04 -20.92 31.35
CA LEU A 31 6.99 -20.51 30.42
C LEU A 31 5.93 -19.62 31.08
N ASN A 32 5.76 -19.71 32.40
CA ASN A 32 4.89 -18.81 33.15
C ASN A 32 5.51 -17.41 33.31
N SER A 33 6.84 -17.31 33.32
CA SER A 33 7.58 -16.04 33.31
C SER A 33 7.76 -15.43 31.92
N LEU A 34 7.46 -16.20 30.86
CA LEU A 34 7.33 -15.64 29.52
C LEU A 34 6.08 -14.77 29.47
N GLN A 35 6.27 -13.50 29.79
CA GLN A 35 5.31 -12.46 29.51
C GLN A 35 5.10 -12.47 28.00
N ARG A 36 3.95 -12.99 27.52
CA ARG A 36 3.52 -12.68 26.14
C ARG A 36 3.57 -11.18 26.03
N ASN A 37 4.17 -10.66 24.96
CA ASN A 37 4.25 -9.23 24.73
C ASN A 37 2.83 -8.68 24.47
N THR A 38 2.05 -8.50 25.53
CA THR A 38 0.75 -7.82 25.54
C THR A 38 0.93 -6.30 25.50
N ALA A 39 2.18 -5.82 25.46
CA ALA A 39 2.50 -4.39 25.49
C ALA A 39 2.16 -3.69 24.18
N THR A 40 1.96 -4.43 23.08
CA THR A 40 1.36 -3.83 21.88
C THR A 40 -0.16 -3.86 22.03
N SER A 41 -0.70 -2.83 22.69
CA SER A 41 -2.14 -2.62 22.82
C SER A 41 -2.83 -2.65 21.45
N ASP A 42 -3.98 -3.33 21.37
CA ASP A 42 -4.75 -3.47 20.13
C ASP A 42 -5.04 -2.11 19.48
N ASP A 43 -5.36 -1.12 20.30
CA ASP A 43 -5.66 0.25 19.88
C ASP A 43 -4.48 0.90 19.16
N SER A 44 -3.26 0.68 19.65
CA SER A 44 -2.05 1.19 19.00
C SER A 44 -1.79 0.54 17.64
N ILE A 45 -2.14 -0.73 17.47
CA ILE A 45 -1.96 -1.47 16.19
C ILE A 45 -2.95 -0.95 15.15
N TRP A 46 -4.21 -0.76 15.53
CA TRP A 46 -5.20 -0.14 14.66
C TRP A 46 -4.81 1.29 14.29
N ALA A 47 -4.39 2.10 15.26
CA ALA A 47 -3.93 3.46 15.02
C ALA A 47 -2.71 3.52 14.09
N LEU A 48 -1.73 2.63 14.28
CA LEU A 48 -0.57 2.52 13.39
C LEU A 48 -0.98 2.10 11.98
N SER A 49 -1.80 1.06 11.83
CA SER A 49 -2.28 0.63 10.49
C SER A 49 -3.04 1.75 9.78
N ALA A 50 -3.92 2.46 10.49
CA ALA A 50 -4.66 3.60 9.95
C ALA A 50 -3.72 4.74 9.56
N GLY A 51 -2.75 5.08 10.40
CA GLY A 51 -1.73 6.08 10.11
C GLY A 51 -0.90 5.73 8.86
N LEU A 52 -0.51 4.47 8.69
CA LEU A 52 0.21 4.04 7.50
C LEU A 52 -0.65 4.05 6.24
N PHE A 53 -1.95 3.69 6.33
CA PHE A 53 -2.88 3.85 5.20
C PHE A 53 -3.12 5.31 4.83
N ILE A 54 -3.22 6.19 5.83
CA ILE A 54 -3.30 7.64 5.61
C ILE A 54 -2.01 8.14 4.94
N LEU A 55 -0.84 7.70 5.42
CA LEU A 55 0.44 8.04 4.82
C LEU A 55 0.51 7.59 3.36
N HIS A 56 0.12 6.34 3.07
CA HIS A 56 -0.01 5.84 1.70
C HIS A 56 -0.90 6.75 0.85
N ALA A 57 -2.09 7.11 1.35
CA ALA A 57 -3.04 7.97 0.64
C ALA A 57 -2.48 9.39 0.41
N VAL A 58 -1.77 9.97 1.37
CA VAL A 58 -1.18 11.31 1.23
C VAL A 58 -0.02 11.31 0.23
N LEU A 59 0.80 10.27 0.22
CA LEU A 59 1.96 10.16 -0.68
C LEU A 59 1.62 9.54 -2.04
N ALA A 60 0.40 9.04 -2.22
CA ALA A 60 -0.02 8.46 -3.49
C ALA A 60 -0.02 9.54 -4.58
N ASP A 61 0.77 9.31 -5.64
CA ASP A 61 0.79 10.18 -6.80
C ASP A 61 -0.53 10.06 -7.57
N TYR A 62 -1.48 10.95 -7.28
CA TYR A 62 -2.75 11.05 -8.03
C TYR A 62 -2.63 11.84 -9.34
N THR A 63 -1.41 12.28 -9.69
CA THR A 63 -1.20 13.08 -10.90
C THR A 63 -1.46 12.22 -12.14
N PRO A 64 -2.39 12.58 -13.03
CA PRO A 64 -2.61 11.83 -14.25
C PRO A 64 -1.35 11.86 -15.12
N GLU A 65 -0.91 10.68 -15.56
CA GLU A 65 0.33 10.45 -16.33
C GLU A 65 0.48 11.41 -17.53
N ARG A 66 -0.65 11.80 -18.14
CA ARG A 66 -0.70 12.76 -19.27
C ARG A 66 -0.22 14.18 -18.91
N VAL A 67 -0.41 14.62 -17.67
CA VAL A 67 0.06 15.93 -17.19
C VAL A 67 1.54 15.85 -16.80
N GLY A 68 2.01 14.69 -16.34
CA GLY A 68 3.41 14.44 -16.03
C GLY A 68 4.33 14.58 -17.25
N VAL A 69 3.94 13.98 -18.38
CA VAL A 69 4.72 14.00 -19.64
C VAL A 69 4.83 15.42 -20.24
N VAL A 70 3.80 16.24 -20.12
CA VAL A 70 3.84 17.64 -20.60
C VAL A 70 4.74 18.50 -19.70
N ARG A 71 4.75 18.24 -18.39
CA ARG A 71 5.61 18.96 -17.44
C ARG A 71 7.08 18.62 -17.60
N GLU A 72 7.42 17.37 -17.90
CA GLU A 72 8.81 16.97 -18.20
C GLU A 72 9.35 17.60 -19.49
N ARG A 73 8.47 17.88 -20.48
CA ARG A 73 8.89 18.44 -21.77
C ARG A 73 8.91 19.98 -21.80
N GLY A 74 8.33 20.65 -20.80
CA GLY A 74 8.01 22.08 -20.85
C GLY A 74 8.80 23.02 -19.93
N GLY A 75 9.61 22.55 -18.98
CA GLY A 75 10.32 23.48 -18.09
C GLY A 75 11.24 22.77 -17.10
N GLY A 76 12.47 23.28 -16.99
CA GLY A 76 13.58 22.66 -16.28
C GLY A 76 13.37 22.38 -14.78
N GLY A 77 14.10 21.37 -14.31
CA GLY A 77 14.21 21.00 -12.91
C GLY A 77 14.55 19.52 -12.73
N GLU A 78 15.82 19.15 -12.96
CA GLU A 78 16.36 17.80 -12.70
C GLU A 78 16.14 17.30 -11.26
N SER A 79 15.82 18.16 -10.29
CA SER A 79 15.54 17.76 -8.90
C SER A 79 14.16 17.11 -8.67
N GLN A 80 13.18 17.31 -9.55
CA GLN A 80 11.78 16.97 -9.23
C GLN A 80 11.37 15.53 -9.59
N GLY A 81 12.18 14.82 -10.37
CA GLY A 81 11.98 13.39 -10.66
C GLY A 81 12.38 12.49 -9.50
N GLY A 82 13.43 12.86 -8.76
CA GLY A 82 13.93 12.10 -7.61
C GLY A 82 12.92 12.08 -6.46
N GLU A 83 12.37 13.23 -6.07
CA GLU A 83 11.43 13.32 -4.96
C GLU A 83 10.16 12.49 -5.19
N LYS A 84 9.61 12.49 -6.41
CA LYS A 84 8.43 11.70 -6.78
C LYS A 84 8.68 10.20 -6.71
N SER A 85 9.87 9.77 -7.14
CA SER A 85 10.25 8.36 -7.03
C SER A 85 10.34 7.94 -5.56
N LEU A 86 10.89 8.80 -4.69
CA LEU A 86 10.98 8.54 -3.26
C LEU A 86 9.60 8.51 -2.58
N THR A 87 8.69 9.44 -2.91
CA THR A 87 7.32 9.43 -2.35
C THR A 87 6.54 8.21 -2.80
N SER A 88 6.68 7.80 -4.06
CA SER A 88 6.04 6.60 -4.60
C SER A 88 6.52 5.32 -3.88
N VAL A 89 7.84 5.17 -3.70
CA VAL A 89 8.42 4.04 -2.97
C VAL A 89 7.99 4.04 -1.51
N LEU A 90 8.04 5.19 -0.85
CA LEU A 90 7.62 5.33 0.54
C LEU A 90 6.12 5.05 0.72
N SER A 91 5.28 5.51 -0.20
CA SER A 91 3.84 5.25 -0.23
C SER A 91 3.54 3.75 -0.35
N MET A 92 4.21 3.07 -1.29
CA MET A 92 4.02 1.64 -1.53
C MET A 92 4.50 0.80 -0.33
N ASN A 93 5.64 1.15 0.24
CA ASN A 93 6.15 0.51 1.45
C ASN A 93 5.21 0.73 2.64
N ALA A 94 4.67 1.94 2.81
CA ALA A 94 3.70 2.22 3.86
C ALA A 94 2.44 1.36 3.74
N ALA A 95 1.90 1.16 2.53
CA ALA A 95 0.72 0.31 2.30
C ALA A 95 0.97 -1.17 2.64
N VAL A 96 2.12 -1.72 2.23
CA VAL A 96 2.51 -3.09 2.55
C VAL A 96 2.72 -3.24 4.05
N SER A 97 3.42 -2.31 4.69
CA SER A 97 3.61 -2.30 6.14
C SER A 97 2.28 -2.18 6.91
N ALA A 98 1.32 -1.36 6.46
CA ALA A 98 -0.01 -1.28 7.05
C ALA A 98 -0.73 -2.63 7.02
N SER A 99 -0.65 -3.32 5.88
CA SER A 99 -1.25 -4.64 5.67
C SER A 99 -0.63 -5.71 6.58
N VAL A 100 0.70 -5.68 6.75
CA VAL A 100 1.44 -6.58 7.64
C VAL A 100 1.11 -6.34 9.11
N VAL A 101 1.06 -5.07 9.53
CA VAL A 101 0.67 -4.68 10.89
C VAL A 101 -0.76 -5.14 11.19
N LEU A 102 -1.69 -4.96 10.25
CA LEU A 102 -3.06 -5.41 10.40
C LEU A 102 -3.18 -6.95 10.45
N ALA A 103 -2.43 -7.65 9.60
CA ALA A 103 -2.42 -9.11 9.56
C ALA A 103 -1.91 -9.75 10.85
N SER A 104 -1.00 -9.09 11.58
CA SER A 104 -0.49 -9.58 12.86
C SER A 104 -1.58 -9.83 13.92
N ARG A 105 -2.77 -9.26 13.73
CA ARG A 105 -3.93 -9.40 14.62
C ARG A 105 -4.89 -10.51 14.24
N LEU A 106 -4.76 -11.09 13.05
CA LEU A 106 -5.65 -12.15 12.60
C LEU A 106 -5.24 -13.45 13.29
N GLN A 107 -6.20 -14.08 13.99
CA GLN A 107 -5.95 -15.29 14.77
C GLN A 107 -5.86 -16.55 13.90
N THR A 108 -6.27 -16.50 12.63
CA THR A 108 -6.31 -17.65 11.73
C THR A 108 -5.33 -17.50 10.58
N ASP A 109 -4.58 -18.57 10.30
CA ASP A 109 -3.58 -18.60 9.23
C ASP A 109 -4.20 -18.31 7.85
N MET A 110 -5.42 -18.79 7.62
CA MET A 110 -6.16 -18.57 6.37
C MET A 110 -6.54 -17.10 6.17
N ALA A 111 -6.85 -16.37 7.25
CA ALA A 111 -7.17 -14.95 7.14
C ALA A 111 -5.90 -14.12 6.91
N VAL A 112 -4.77 -14.48 7.54
CA VAL A 112 -3.48 -13.85 7.27
C VAL A 112 -3.08 -14.06 5.81
N PHE A 113 -3.21 -15.30 5.33
CA PHE A 113 -2.91 -15.66 3.95
C PHE A 113 -3.78 -14.87 2.96
N SER A 114 -5.10 -14.82 3.17
CA SER A 114 -6.02 -14.11 2.28
C SER A 114 -5.78 -12.60 2.30
N LEU A 115 -5.54 -12.00 3.47
CA LEU A 115 -5.23 -10.58 3.62
C LEU A 115 -3.91 -10.21 2.92
N MET A 116 -2.88 -11.04 3.06
CA MET A 116 -1.59 -10.82 2.39
C MET A 116 -1.70 -10.95 0.88
N LEU A 117 -2.39 -11.98 0.39
CA LEU A 117 -2.66 -12.13 -1.04
C LEU A 117 -3.45 -10.94 -1.58
N TYR A 118 -4.46 -10.49 -0.85
CA TYR A 118 -5.27 -9.33 -1.22
C TYR A 118 -4.43 -8.03 -1.23
N ALA A 119 -3.55 -7.85 -0.25
CA ALA A 119 -2.64 -6.70 -0.19
C ALA A 119 -1.69 -6.66 -1.40
N VAL A 120 -1.10 -7.80 -1.77
CA VAL A 120 -0.26 -7.90 -2.98
C VAL A 120 -1.07 -7.61 -4.24
N GLN A 121 -2.30 -8.13 -4.35
CA GLN A 121 -3.16 -7.87 -5.50
C GLN A 121 -3.55 -6.39 -5.61
N SER A 122 -3.93 -5.74 -4.51
CA SER A 122 -4.41 -4.36 -4.49
C SER A 122 -3.28 -3.33 -4.68
N PHE A 123 -2.13 -3.51 -4.03
CA PHE A 123 -1.05 -2.53 -4.07
C PHE A 123 -0.02 -2.79 -5.16
N ALA A 124 0.29 -4.04 -5.50
CA ALA A 124 1.32 -4.33 -6.51
C ALA A 124 0.71 -4.63 -7.89
N LEU A 125 -0.33 -5.47 -7.94
CA LEU A 125 -0.85 -5.99 -9.21
C LEU A 125 -1.86 -5.05 -9.87
N LEU A 126 -2.75 -4.44 -9.08
CA LEU A 126 -3.77 -3.52 -9.56
C LEU A 126 -3.19 -2.28 -10.27
N PRO A 127 -2.18 -1.54 -9.75
CA PRO A 127 -1.64 -0.39 -10.47
C PRO A 127 -0.99 -0.77 -11.80
N VAL A 128 -0.30 -1.92 -11.87
CA VAL A 128 0.29 -2.43 -13.10
C VAL A 128 -0.79 -2.84 -14.11
N LEU A 129 -1.83 -3.55 -13.65
CA LEU A 129 -2.96 -3.94 -14.49
C LEU A 129 -3.69 -2.69 -15.01
N ARG A 130 -3.92 -1.69 -14.15
CA ARG A 130 -4.58 -0.43 -14.50
C ARG A 130 -3.79 0.31 -15.59
N GLN A 131 -2.48 0.42 -15.47
CA GLN A 131 -1.63 1.06 -16.50
C GLN A 131 -1.74 0.35 -17.86
N ARG A 132 -1.75 -0.99 -17.87
CA ARG A 132 -1.89 -1.76 -19.11
C ARG A 132 -3.29 -1.63 -19.71
N LEU A 133 -4.32 -1.66 -18.87
CA LEU A 133 -5.72 -1.66 -19.29
C LEU A 133 -6.20 -0.28 -19.74
N GLN A 134 -5.68 0.81 -19.18
CA GLN A 134 -5.99 2.18 -19.57
C GLN A 134 -5.57 2.53 -21.00
N ARG A 135 -4.78 1.67 -21.65
CA ARG A 135 -4.48 1.78 -23.08
C ARG A 135 -5.70 1.53 -23.97
N TYR A 136 -6.71 0.83 -23.44
CA TYR A 136 -7.94 0.49 -24.16
C TYR A 136 -9.19 0.90 -23.35
N PRO A 137 -10.12 1.69 -23.92
CA PRO A 137 -11.25 2.24 -23.16
C PRO A 137 -12.27 1.18 -22.72
N LEU A 138 -12.51 0.14 -23.55
CA LEU A 138 -13.48 -0.91 -23.28
C LEU A 138 -13.12 -1.79 -22.07
N PRO A 139 -11.93 -2.40 -21.99
CA PRO A 139 -11.62 -3.27 -20.86
C PRO A 139 -11.43 -2.48 -19.55
N SER A 140 -10.99 -1.21 -19.61
CA SER A 140 -10.95 -0.34 -18.43
C SER A 140 -12.34 -0.07 -17.87
N LEU A 141 -13.34 0.15 -18.74
CA LEU A 141 -14.73 0.31 -18.34
C LEU A 141 -15.29 -0.99 -17.73
N LEU A 142 -15.05 -2.13 -18.38
CA LEU A 142 -15.50 -3.44 -17.90
C LEU A 142 -14.92 -3.79 -16.53
N LEU A 143 -13.63 -3.55 -16.31
CA LEU A 143 -12.99 -3.78 -15.02
C LEU A 143 -13.59 -2.88 -13.93
N THR A 144 -13.82 -1.60 -14.25
CA THR A 144 -14.41 -0.66 -13.28
C THR A 144 -15.82 -1.09 -12.92
N CYS A 145 -16.67 -1.41 -13.91
CA CYS A 145 -18.01 -1.93 -13.70
C CYS A 145 -18.00 -3.22 -12.87
N PHE A 146 -17.10 -4.16 -13.19
CA PHE A 146 -16.97 -5.43 -12.47
C PHE A 146 -16.59 -5.21 -11.01
N VAL A 147 -15.56 -4.40 -10.72
CA VAL A 147 -15.11 -4.10 -9.36
C VAL A 147 -16.19 -3.35 -8.57
N THR A 148 -16.87 -2.37 -9.19
CA THR A 148 -17.98 -1.65 -8.52
C THR A 148 -19.19 -2.55 -8.27
N GLY A 149 -19.52 -3.46 -9.20
CA GLY A 149 -20.62 -4.40 -9.06
C GLY A 149 -20.34 -5.42 -7.96
N LEU A 150 -19.12 -5.95 -7.91
CA LEU A 150 -18.68 -6.86 -6.86
C LEU A 150 -18.70 -6.17 -5.48
N SER A 151 -18.22 -4.92 -5.40
CA SER A 151 -18.27 -4.12 -4.17
C SER A 151 -19.70 -3.88 -3.69
N LEU A 152 -20.63 -3.61 -4.62
CA LEU A 152 -22.04 -3.38 -4.30
C LEU A 152 -22.76 -4.67 -3.85
N ALA A 153 -22.41 -5.81 -4.44
CA ALA A 153 -22.99 -7.12 -4.11
C ALA A 153 -22.52 -7.65 -2.74
N ALA A 154 -21.33 -7.24 -2.29
CA ALA A 154 -20.76 -7.66 -1.01
C ALA A 154 -21.34 -6.91 0.21
N LEU A 155 -22.13 -5.84 0.01
CA LEU A 155 -22.70 -5.07 1.12
C LEU A 155 -23.92 -5.79 1.74
N PRO A 156 -23.89 -6.09 3.05
CA PRO A 156 -24.99 -6.79 3.72
C PRO A 156 -26.24 -5.92 3.93
N PHE A 157 -26.11 -4.59 3.82
CA PHE A 157 -27.20 -3.63 4.03
C PHE A 157 -27.63 -2.94 2.72
N PRO A 158 -28.80 -3.29 2.14
CA PRO A 158 -29.24 -2.75 0.85
C PRO A 158 -29.57 -1.24 0.88
N HIS A 159 -29.75 -0.68 2.07
CA HIS A 159 -30.05 0.75 2.25
C HIS A 159 -28.85 1.66 2.03
N LEU A 160 -27.63 1.20 2.36
CA LEU A 160 -26.38 1.93 2.12
C LEU A 160 -25.86 1.71 0.69
N ALA A 161 -26.20 0.57 0.09
CA ALA A 161 -25.80 0.23 -1.27
C ALA A 161 -26.34 1.23 -2.31
N ARG A 162 -27.63 1.60 -2.23
CA ARG A 162 -28.25 2.53 -3.19
C ARG A 162 -27.59 3.91 -3.26
N PRO A 163 -27.44 4.67 -2.15
CA PRO A 163 -26.79 5.97 -2.19
C PRO A 163 -25.33 5.88 -2.63
N LEU A 164 -24.59 4.86 -2.19
CA LEU A 164 -23.21 4.61 -2.61
C LEU A 164 -23.12 4.34 -4.12
N ALA A 165 -24.00 3.50 -4.67
CA ALA A 165 -24.07 3.22 -6.10
C ALA A 165 -24.38 4.48 -6.91
N THR A 166 -25.32 5.31 -6.45
CA THR A 166 -25.64 6.57 -7.14
C THR A 166 -24.47 7.55 -7.12
N LEU A 167 -23.75 7.66 -6.01
CA LEU A 167 -22.56 8.50 -5.90
C LEU A 167 -21.43 8.00 -6.81
N LEU A 168 -21.18 6.69 -6.82
CA LEU A 168 -20.15 6.07 -7.67
C LEU A 168 -20.47 6.21 -9.16
N ALA A 169 -21.73 6.05 -9.55
CA ALA A 169 -22.17 6.28 -10.92
C ALA A 169 -22.02 7.75 -11.32
N LEU A 170 -22.39 8.69 -10.44
CA LEU A 170 -22.21 10.12 -10.66
C LEU A 170 -20.73 10.50 -10.80
N VAL A 171 -19.85 9.94 -9.98
CA VAL A 171 -18.40 10.21 -10.08
C VAL A 171 -17.82 9.59 -11.35
N THR A 172 -18.17 8.35 -11.67
CA THR A 172 -17.59 7.60 -12.80
C THR A 172 -18.06 8.12 -14.15
N PHE A 173 -19.34 8.50 -14.27
CA PHE A 173 -19.92 9.00 -15.52
C PHE A 173 -20.04 10.52 -15.56
N GLY A 174 -20.34 11.15 -14.43
CA GLY A 174 -20.49 12.60 -14.33
C GLY A 174 -19.16 13.34 -14.45
N SER A 175 -18.05 12.81 -13.93
CA SER A 175 -16.74 13.47 -14.08
C SER A 175 -16.26 13.52 -15.55
N PRO A 176 -16.23 12.41 -16.34
CA PRO A 176 -15.90 12.50 -17.75
C PRO A 176 -16.98 13.24 -18.55
N GLY A 177 -18.27 13.12 -18.20
CA GLY A 177 -19.36 13.83 -18.89
C GLY A 177 -19.24 15.35 -18.76
N ALA A 178 -18.98 15.85 -17.55
CA ALA A 178 -18.75 17.27 -17.30
C ALA A 178 -17.48 17.78 -17.98
N LEU A 179 -16.40 16.98 -18.00
CA LEU A 179 -15.17 17.32 -18.71
C LEU A 179 -15.38 17.38 -20.23
N VAL A 180 -16.06 16.40 -20.84
CA VAL A 180 -16.37 16.41 -22.28
C VAL A 180 -17.26 17.59 -22.64
N TRP A 181 -18.25 17.91 -21.80
CA TRP A 181 -19.10 19.08 -21.98
C TRP A 181 -18.33 20.40 -21.84
N SER A 182 -17.39 20.47 -20.89
CA SER A 182 -16.52 21.64 -20.76
C SER A 182 -15.57 21.76 -21.95
N GLN A 183 -15.02 20.66 -22.44
CA GLN A 183 -14.10 20.63 -23.58
C GLN A 183 -14.79 21.04 -24.89
N SER A 184 -16.06 20.68 -25.09
CA SER A 184 -16.81 21.11 -26.28
C SER A 184 -17.05 22.63 -26.31
N ARG A 185 -17.03 23.28 -25.14
CA ARG A 185 -17.25 24.72 -24.98
C ARG A 185 -15.98 25.57 -25.09
N ILE A 186 -14.79 24.95 -25.05
CA ILE A 186 -13.48 25.62 -25.07
C ILE A 186 -12.77 25.47 -26.44
N ARG A 187 -13.49 25.17 -27.52
CA ARG A 187 -12.95 25.33 -28.89
C ARG A 187 -12.72 26.83 -29.16
N GLY A 188 -11.56 27.34 -28.74
CA GLY A 188 -11.07 28.66 -29.12
C GLY A 188 -10.66 28.69 -30.59
N PRO A 189 -10.56 29.88 -31.22
CA PRO A 189 -10.23 30.03 -32.64
C PRO A 189 -8.78 29.64 -33.01
N TRP A 190 -8.00 29.10 -32.07
CA TRP A 190 -6.59 28.73 -32.21
C TRP A 190 -6.40 27.21 -32.24
N ASP A 191 -7.30 26.49 -32.92
CA ASP A 191 -7.20 25.03 -33.10
C ASP A 191 -5.83 24.66 -33.70
N PRO A 192 -5.06 23.72 -33.11
CA PRO A 192 -3.77 23.33 -33.64
C PRO A 192 -3.85 22.96 -35.13
N ALA A 193 -2.94 23.55 -35.91
CA ALA A 193 -2.92 23.43 -37.35
C ALA A 193 -2.92 21.96 -37.80
N VAL A 194 -3.89 21.61 -38.64
CA VAL A 194 -3.96 20.29 -39.28
C VAL A 194 -2.76 20.17 -40.23
N PRO A 195 -1.88 19.16 -40.06
CA PRO A 195 -0.74 18.99 -40.94
C PRO A 195 -1.24 18.62 -42.34
N GLN A 196 -1.02 19.50 -43.31
CA GLN A 196 -1.28 19.18 -44.71
C GLN A 196 -0.16 18.26 -45.20
N LEU A 197 -0.50 16.98 -45.37
CA LEU A 197 0.32 16.03 -46.09
C LEU A 197 0.18 16.37 -47.57
N ASN A 198 1.20 16.99 -48.17
CA ASN A 198 1.26 17.15 -49.62
C ASN A 198 1.32 15.75 -50.25
N SER A 199 0.19 15.24 -50.72
CA SER A 199 0.19 14.12 -51.66
C SER A 199 0.73 14.66 -52.97
N LYS A 200 2.00 14.40 -53.27
CA LYS A 200 2.50 14.46 -54.64
C LYS A 200 1.80 13.35 -55.40
N THR A 201 0.74 13.70 -56.12
CA THR A 201 0.22 12.90 -57.22
C THR A 201 1.21 13.03 -58.37
N ASP A 202 1.94 11.95 -58.62
CA ASP A 202 2.64 11.71 -59.89
C ASP A 202 1.62 11.37 -60.99
#